data_AF-R5CH64-F1
#
_entry.id   AF-R5CH64-F1
#
_cell.length_a   1.000
_cell.length_b   1.000
_cell.length_c   1.000
_cell.angle_alpha   90.00
_cell.angle_beta   90.00
_cell.angle_gamma   90.00
#
_symmetry.space_group_name_H-M   'P 1'
#
loop_
_entity.id
_entity.type
_entity.pdbx_description
1 polymer ?
#
loop_
_entity_poly.entity_id
_entity_poly.type
_entity_poly.pdbx_seq_one_letter_code
_entity_poly.pdbx_strand_id
1 'polypeptide(L)'
;MPRADLEKFLVLFKKEYGDRYWVHSPQTTKGYGLTLSRILLKGTSVRTREDFQNEECGAFLDIFPIENTYDNKLLRRLHGLSCMAAGFAQSCSKFKRDRKELLRLASSIEDPGERKHYLKIFRVKIALGCLFFWHSPDGWTKRCDRVYKRCTDSNSGYVTMPSGRGHFFRELYERKQILQGVPMAYEDRRYPVPSDYDAYLTRLYGNYREIPPENKREKHIFFAPFCLQDETK
;
A
#
# COMPACT_ATOMS: atom_id res chain seq x y z
N MET A 1 -1.57 -4.11 10.49
CA MET A 1 -1.05 -3.97 11.87
C MET A 1 -1.46 -2.61 12.43
N PRO A 2 -1.95 -2.50 13.68
CA PRO A 2 -2.25 -1.20 14.30
C PRO A 2 -1.08 -0.23 14.20
N ARG A 3 -1.37 1.05 13.94
CA ARG A 3 -0.34 2.09 13.73
C ARG A 3 0.73 2.14 14.82
N ALA A 4 0.31 2.11 16.09
CA ALA A 4 1.24 2.17 17.23
C ALA A 4 2.19 0.95 17.29
N ASP A 5 1.69 -0.23 16.95
CA ASP A 5 2.49 -1.46 16.91
C ASP A 5 3.42 -1.45 15.70
N LEU A 6 2.95 -0.97 14.55
CA LEU A 6 3.76 -0.83 13.35
C LEU A 6 4.96 0.09 13.58
N GLU A 7 4.76 1.25 14.19
CA GLU A 7 5.87 2.19 14.45
C GLU A 7 6.93 1.58 15.37
N LYS A 8 6.52 0.81 16.41
CA LYS A 8 7.46 0.06 17.27
C LYS A 8 8.15 -1.07 16.51
N PHE A 9 7.38 -1.85 15.76
CA PHE A 9 7.86 -2.99 14.99
C PHE A 9 8.95 -2.60 13.99
N LEU A 10 8.76 -1.52 13.22
CA LEU A 10 9.74 -1.10 12.21
C LEU A 10 11.10 -0.74 12.84
N VAL A 11 11.10 -0.13 14.02
CA VAL A 11 12.33 0.22 14.76
C VAL A 11 13.04 -1.03 15.26
N LEU A 12 12.29 -1.93 15.92
CA LEU A 12 12.84 -3.17 16.49
C LEU A 12 13.33 -4.11 15.39
N PHE A 13 12.53 -4.32 14.34
CA PHE A 13 12.85 -5.18 13.21
C PHE A 13 14.11 -4.71 12.49
N LYS A 14 14.25 -3.40 12.24
CA LYS A 14 15.46 -2.85 11.63
C LYS A 14 16.70 -3.06 12.51
N LYS A 15 16.56 -2.97 13.83
CA LYS A 15 17.67 -3.21 14.77
C LYS A 15 18.13 -4.67 14.76
N GLU A 16 17.17 -5.60 14.72
CA GLU A 16 17.45 -7.04 14.86
C GLU A 16 17.80 -7.72 13.54
N TYR A 17 17.17 -7.31 12.43
CA TYR A 17 17.27 -7.97 11.12
C TYR A 17 17.73 -7.04 9.99
N GLY A 18 18.30 -5.88 10.33
CA GLY A 18 18.73 -4.87 9.36
C GLY A 18 19.92 -5.27 8.49
N ASP A 19 20.63 -6.34 8.86
CA ASP A 19 21.66 -6.99 8.05
C ASP A 19 21.05 -7.74 6.86
N ARG A 20 19.94 -8.45 7.09
CA ARG A 20 19.26 -9.31 6.11
C ARG A 20 18.15 -8.63 5.32
N TYR A 21 17.54 -7.57 5.87
CA TYR A 21 16.39 -6.91 5.24
C TYR A 21 16.55 -5.39 5.16
N TRP A 22 15.98 -4.80 4.10
CA TRP A 22 15.67 -3.38 4.06
C TRP A 22 14.31 -3.13 4.69
N VAL A 23 14.16 -1.99 5.36
CA VAL A 23 12.87 -1.52 5.90
C VAL A 23 12.51 -0.22 5.21
N HIS A 24 11.43 -0.23 4.43
CA HIS A 24 10.90 0.94 3.78
C HIS A 24 9.64 1.46 4.49
N SER A 25 9.56 2.79 4.65
CA SER A 25 8.38 3.43 5.24
C SER A 25 8.11 4.79 4.60
N PRO A 26 6.84 5.27 4.63
CA PRO A 26 6.48 6.60 4.15
C PRO A 26 7.26 7.75 4.82
N GLN A 27 7.75 7.53 6.04
CA GLN A 27 8.40 8.56 6.86
C GLN A 27 9.91 8.64 6.60
N THR A 28 10.57 7.50 6.38
CA THR A 28 12.04 7.41 6.39
C THR A 28 12.65 7.17 5.02
N THR A 29 11.93 6.54 4.10
CA THR A 29 12.51 6.11 2.81
C THR A 29 12.35 7.21 1.76
N LYS A 30 13.47 7.66 1.21
CA LYS A 30 13.49 8.64 0.12
C LYS A 30 13.00 8.00 -1.17
N GLY A 31 12.33 8.76 -2.03
CA GLY A 31 11.84 8.25 -3.33
C GLY A 31 10.73 7.19 -3.25
N TYR A 32 10.30 6.77 -2.06
CA TYR A 32 9.47 5.59 -1.85
C TYR A 32 8.10 5.65 -2.53
N GLY A 33 7.36 6.75 -2.34
CA GLY A 33 6.09 6.96 -3.06
C GLY A 33 4.93 6.01 -2.67
N LEU A 34 5.08 5.22 -1.60
CA LEU A 34 4.03 4.38 -1.02
C LEU A 34 3.58 4.91 0.35
N THR A 35 2.34 4.59 0.72
CA THR A 35 1.70 5.00 1.99
C THR A 35 1.57 3.83 2.98
N LEU A 36 2.28 2.74 2.73
CA LEU A 36 2.40 1.54 3.56
C LEU A 36 3.88 1.23 3.81
N SER A 37 4.20 0.39 4.78
CA SER A 37 5.59 -0.01 5.02
C SER A 37 5.92 -1.32 4.31
N ARG A 38 7.18 -1.50 3.91
CA ARG A 38 7.69 -2.73 3.31
C ARG A 38 8.89 -3.26 4.07
N ILE A 39 8.99 -4.58 4.15
CA ILE A 39 10.23 -5.28 4.47
C ILE A 39 10.69 -5.96 3.18
N LEU A 40 11.94 -5.75 2.78
CA LEU A 40 12.51 -6.32 1.55
C LEU A 40 13.72 -7.19 1.89
N LEU A 41 13.76 -8.41 1.38
CA LEU A 41 14.88 -9.34 1.53
C LEU A 41 16.06 -8.90 0.65
N LYS A 42 17.23 -8.69 1.26
CA LYS A 42 18.46 -8.37 0.52
C LYS A 42 18.92 -9.57 -0.30
N GLY A 43 19.72 -9.31 -1.35
CA GLY A 43 20.24 -10.36 -2.24
C GLY A 43 19.24 -10.89 -3.28
N THR A 44 17.98 -10.49 -3.20
CA THR A 44 16.94 -10.83 -4.19
C THR A 44 16.57 -9.61 -5.04
N SER A 45 15.83 -9.82 -6.14
CA SER A 45 15.33 -8.74 -6.99
C SER A 45 13.89 -9.01 -7.43
N VAL A 46 12.95 -8.23 -6.90
CA VAL A 46 11.53 -8.26 -7.27
C VAL A 46 11.08 -6.83 -7.58
N ARG A 47 11.63 -6.26 -8.66
CA ARG A 47 11.48 -4.83 -8.97
C ARG A 47 10.11 -4.54 -9.55
N THR A 48 9.43 -3.52 -9.03
CA THR A 48 8.10 -3.08 -9.49
C THR A 48 8.12 -1.62 -9.93
N ARG A 49 6.99 -1.12 -10.43
CA ARG A 49 6.79 0.31 -10.72
C ARG A 49 6.85 1.22 -9.49
N GLU A 50 6.85 0.64 -8.29
CA GLU A 50 7.01 1.39 -7.04
C GLU A 50 8.48 1.73 -6.77
N ASP A 51 9.42 1.02 -7.41
CA ASP A 51 10.85 1.06 -7.11
C ASP A 51 11.66 1.87 -8.13
N PHE A 52 11.01 2.66 -9.00
CA PHE A 52 11.70 3.48 -10.02
C PHE A 52 12.72 4.47 -9.45
N GLN A 53 12.55 4.86 -8.19
CA GLN A 53 13.41 5.83 -7.50
C GLN A 53 14.19 5.20 -6.34
N ASN A 54 14.19 3.86 -6.23
CA ASN A 54 14.90 3.14 -5.18
C ASN A 54 15.76 2.03 -5.78
N GLU A 55 17.03 2.02 -5.41
CA GLU A 55 17.94 0.94 -5.79
C GLU A 55 17.71 -0.30 -4.92
N GLU A 56 17.40 -0.08 -3.64
CA GLU A 56 16.97 -1.10 -2.68
C GLU A 56 15.71 -1.80 -3.20
N CYS A 57 15.88 -3.06 -3.59
CA CYS A 57 14.85 -3.90 -4.18
C CYS A 57 15.07 -5.33 -3.71
N GLY A 58 14.00 -6.11 -3.62
CA GLY A 58 14.04 -7.50 -3.17
C GLY A 58 12.63 -8.05 -2.96
N ALA A 59 12.52 -9.35 -2.73
CA ALA A 59 11.27 -9.99 -2.33
C ALA A 59 10.72 -9.29 -1.08
N PHE A 60 9.44 -8.91 -1.09
CA PHE A 60 8.91 -7.97 -0.12
C PHE A 60 7.62 -8.43 0.54
N LEU A 61 7.42 -7.93 1.76
CA LEU A 61 6.16 -8.01 2.51
C LEU A 61 5.59 -6.61 2.68
N ASP A 62 4.37 -6.39 2.21
CA ASP A 62 3.61 -5.16 2.45
C ASP A 62 2.93 -5.23 3.82
N ILE A 63 3.17 -4.20 4.64
CA ILE A 63 2.55 -4.06 5.95
C ILE A 63 1.63 -2.85 5.94
N PHE A 64 0.34 -3.13 5.85
CA PHE A 64 -0.71 -2.11 5.87
C PHE A 64 -0.95 -1.60 7.31
N PRO A 65 -0.81 -0.29 7.56
CA PRO A 65 -1.23 0.31 8.81
C PRO A 65 -2.76 0.21 8.96
N ILE A 66 -3.20 -0.27 10.12
CA ILE A 66 -4.59 -0.17 10.58
C ILE A 66 -4.67 1.13 11.37
N GLU A 67 -5.35 2.10 10.78
CA GLU A 67 -5.53 3.45 11.32
C GLU A 67 -6.79 3.54 12.16
N ASN A 68 -6.72 4.33 13.23
CA ASN A 68 -7.90 4.68 13.99
C ASN A 68 -8.77 5.68 13.20
N THR A 69 -10.06 5.73 13.50
CA THR A 69 -10.92 6.78 12.98
C THR A 69 -12.04 7.10 13.95
N TYR A 70 -12.69 8.25 13.77
CA TYR A 70 -13.61 8.79 14.74
C TYR A 70 -14.92 7.99 14.85
N ASP A 71 -15.48 7.86 16.05
CA ASP A 71 -16.82 7.26 16.25
C ASP A 71 -17.94 8.19 15.78
N ASN A 72 -17.72 9.50 15.91
CA ASN A 72 -18.60 10.50 15.35
C ASN A 72 -18.63 10.41 13.81
N LYS A 73 -19.83 10.19 13.25
CA LYS A 73 -20.05 9.98 11.80
C LYS A 73 -19.56 11.16 10.96
N LEU A 74 -19.75 12.40 11.42
CA LEU A 74 -19.34 13.61 10.68
C LEU A 74 -17.82 13.72 10.65
N LEU A 75 -17.16 13.62 11.81
CA LEU A 75 -15.70 13.64 11.90
C LEU A 75 -15.06 12.51 11.09
N ARG A 76 -15.65 11.31 11.13
CA ARG A 76 -15.21 10.16 10.33
C ARG A 76 -15.32 10.42 8.84
N ARG A 77 -16.42 11.03 8.39
CA ARG A 77 -16.60 11.40 6.98
C ARG A 77 -15.58 12.44 6.53
N LEU A 78 -15.34 13.48 7.34
CA LEU A 78 -14.33 14.50 7.06
C LEU A 78 -12.91 13.90 7.03
N HIS A 79 -12.62 12.97 7.95
CA HIS A 79 -11.37 12.23 7.97
C HIS A 79 -11.20 11.40 6.70
N GLY A 80 -12.23 10.68 6.28
CA GLY A 80 -12.21 9.88 5.07
C GLY A 80 -12.02 10.71 3.81
N LEU A 81 -12.75 11.81 3.67
CA LEU A 81 -12.56 12.74 2.54
C LEU A 81 -11.15 13.33 2.53
N SER A 82 -10.61 13.68 3.69
CA SER A 82 -9.22 14.15 3.83
C SER A 82 -8.22 13.07 3.37
N CYS A 83 -8.42 11.82 3.77
CA CYS A 83 -7.57 10.70 3.36
C CYS A 83 -7.63 10.47 1.85
N MET A 84 -8.82 10.44 1.25
CA MET A 84 -8.98 10.27 -0.19
C MET A 84 -8.32 11.40 -0.97
N ALA A 85 -8.50 12.66 -0.55
CA ALA A 85 -7.86 13.81 -1.18
C ALA A 85 -6.33 13.78 -1.06
N ALA A 86 -5.80 13.44 0.13
CA ALA A 86 -4.36 13.36 0.36
C ALA A 86 -3.72 12.21 -0.44
N GLY A 87 -4.35 11.04 -0.47
CA GLY A 87 -3.90 9.89 -1.27
C GLY A 87 -3.94 10.19 -2.76
N PHE A 88 -4.97 10.90 -3.24
CA PHE A 88 -5.04 11.34 -4.63
C PHE A 88 -3.93 12.33 -5.01
N ALA A 89 -3.69 13.34 -4.15
CA ALA A 89 -2.61 14.31 -4.37
C ALA A 89 -1.23 13.63 -4.36
N GLN A 90 -1.00 12.71 -3.42
CA GLN A 90 0.21 11.89 -3.36
C GLN A 90 0.40 11.06 -4.63
N SER A 91 -0.66 10.39 -5.10
CA SER A 91 -0.64 9.61 -6.33
C SER A 91 -0.33 10.49 -7.55
N CYS A 92 -0.97 11.66 -7.68
CA CYS A 92 -0.70 12.58 -8.80
C CYS A 92 0.74 13.12 -8.77
N SER A 93 1.25 13.47 -7.59
CA SER A 93 2.63 13.92 -7.41
C SER A 93 3.63 12.84 -7.84
N LYS A 94 3.39 11.59 -7.43
CA LYS A 94 4.18 10.43 -7.86
C LYS A 94 4.13 10.22 -9.37
N PHE A 95 2.94 10.30 -9.98
CA PHE A 95 2.77 10.12 -11.42
C PHE A 95 3.53 11.18 -12.23
N LYS A 96 3.55 12.43 -11.78
CA LYS A 96 4.38 13.49 -12.40
C LYS A 96 5.87 13.18 -12.30
N ARG A 97 6.33 12.72 -11.13
CA ARG A 97 7.74 12.35 -10.90
C ARG A 97 8.16 11.25 -11.87
N ASP A 98 7.43 10.14 -11.88
CA ASP A 98 7.76 8.91 -12.60
C ASP A 98 7.18 8.87 -14.03
N ARG A 99 6.89 10.04 -14.60
CA ARG A 99 6.09 10.16 -15.83
C ARG A 99 6.73 9.48 -17.03
N LYS A 100 8.05 9.46 -17.15
CA LYS A 100 8.74 8.91 -18.32
C LYS A 100 8.59 7.38 -18.33
N GLU A 101 8.86 6.76 -17.20
CA GLU A 101 8.82 5.33 -16.94
C GLU A 101 7.37 4.82 -17.03
N LEU A 102 6.42 5.53 -16.40
CA LEU A 102 5.01 5.18 -16.45
C LEU A 102 4.41 5.29 -17.86
N LEU A 103 4.74 6.35 -18.62
CA LEU A 103 4.27 6.48 -19.99
C LEU A 103 4.89 5.44 -20.92
N ARG A 104 6.16 5.07 -20.71
CA ARG A 104 6.79 3.96 -21.43
C ARG A 104 6.09 2.64 -21.14
N LEU A 105 5.81 2.34 -19.88
CA LEU A 105 5.08 1.14 -19.45
C LEU A 105 3.67 1.09 -20.04
N ALA A 106 2.93 2.20 -20.00
CA ALA A 106 1.60 2.25 -20.60
C ALA A 106 1.65 2.09 -22.12
N SER A 107 2.70 2.61 -22.78
CA SER A 107 2.87 2.51 -24.24
C SER A 107 3.24 1.10 -24.70
N SER A 108 3.85 0.28 -23.82
CA SER A 108 4.20 -1.12 -24.13
C SER A 108 3.04 -2.11 -23.95
N ILE A 109 1.86 -1.66 -23.52
CA ILE A 109 0.66 -2.51 -23.44
C ILE A 109 0.23 -2.90 -24.86
N GLU A 110 0.09 -4.20 -25.11
CA GLU A 110 -0.24 -4.75 -26.43
C GLU A 110 -1.67 -4.38 -26.85
N ASP A 111 -2.65 -4.61 -25.97
CA ASP A 111 -4.06 -4.30 -26.23
C ASP A 111 -4.25 -2.79 -26.47
N PRO A 112 -4.73 -2.36 -27.65
CA PRO A 112 -4.89 -0.94 -27.97
C PRO A 112 -5.91 -0.21 -27.09
N GLY A 113 -6.95 -0.91 -26.63
CA GLY A 113 -8.00 -0.36 -25.78
C GLY A 113 -7.47 -0.05 -24.38
N GLU A 114 -6.80 -1.02 -23.76
CA GLU A 114 -6.13 -0.88 -22.48
C GLU A 114 -5.02 0.17 -22.56
N ARG A 115 -4.17 0.14 -23.60
CA ARG A 115 -3.12 1.15 -23.83
C ARG A 115 -3.70 2.55 -23.83
N LYS A 116 -4.76 2.79 -24.61
CA LYS A 116 -5.44 4.10 -24.67
C LYS A 116 -6.03 4.49 -23.32
N HIS A 117 -6.63 3.54 -22.61
CA HIS A 117 -7.22 3.75 -21.28
C HIS A 117 -6.17 4.17 -20.25
N TYR A 118 -5.10 3.39 -20.09
CA TYR A 118 -4.02 3.68 -19.14
C TYR A 118 -3.27 4.97 -19.48
N LEU A 119 -2.95 5.21 -20.77
CA LEU A 119 -2.32 6.47 -21.19
C LEU A 119 -3.18 7.69 -20.83
N LYS A 120 -4.50 7.61 -21.01
CA LYS A 120 -5.43 8.68 -20.61
C LYS A 120 -5.35 8.94 -19.11
N ILE A 121 -5.49 7.91 -18.28
CA ILE A 121 -5.42 8.03 -16.81
C ILE A 121 -4.07 8.61 -16.38
N PHE A 122 -2.98 8.11 -16.95
CA PHE A 122 -1.63 8.51 -16.57
C PHE A 122 -1.40 9.98 -16.92
N ARG A 123 -1.77 10.41 -18.14
CA ARG A 123 -1.67 11.82 -18.56
C ARG A 123 -2.49 12.76 -17.69
N VAL A 124 -3.72 12.38 -17.32
CA VAL A 124 -4.55 13.17 -16.40
C VAL A 124 -3.87 13.31 -15.03
N LYS A 125 -3.41 12.20 -14.44
CA LYS A 125 -2.70 12.24 -13.14
C LYS A 125 -1.40 13.03 -13.21
N ILE A 126 -0.65 12.94 -14.31
CA ILE A 126 0.57 13.74 -14.53
C ILE A 126 0.23 15.23 -14.58
N ALA A 127 -0.79 15.62 -15.35
CA ALA A 127 -1.23 17.01 -15.46
C ALA A 127 -1.71 17.58 -14.11
N LEU A 128 -2.53 16.83 -13.38
CA LEU A 128 -2.93 17.21 -12.02
C LEU A 128 -1.74 17.22 -11.06
N GLY A 129 -0.78 16.31 -11.24
CA GLY A 129 0.49 16.30 -10.52
C GLY A 129 1.25 17.60 -10.64
N CYS A 130 1.16 18.29 -11.80
CA CYS A 130 1.79 19.60 -12.00
C CYS A 130 1.24 20.68 -11.06
N LEU A 131 -0.03 20.58 -10.65
CA LEU A 131 -0.60 21.49 -9.66
C LEU A 131 0.08 21.32 -8.30
N PHE A 132 0.55 20.13 -7.95
CA PHE A 132 1.16 19.83 -6.65
C PHE A 132 2.67 20.12 -6.57
N PHE A 133 3.18 21.05 -7.39
CA PHE A 133 4.63 21.32 -7.54
C PHE A 133 5.29 21.93 -6.30
N TRP A 134 4.53 22.61 -5.44
CA TRP A 134 5.04 23.31 -4.26
C TRP A 134 5.53 22.36 -3.15
N HIS A 135 5.41 21.04 -3.33
CA HIS A 135 5.97 20.06 -2.41
C HIS A 135 6.57 18.88 -3.19
N SER A 136 7.69 18.36 -2.69
CA SER A 136 8.30 17.15 -3.24
C SER A 136 7.36 15.92 -3.12
N PRO A 137 7.49 14.92 -4.01
CA PRO A 137 6.74 13.66 -3.94
C PRO A 137 6.86 12.93 -2.59
N ASP A 138 8.06 12.90 -2.00
CA ASP A 138 8.29 12.33 -0.67
C ASP A 138 7.53 13.10 0.41
N GLY A 139 7.46 14.41 0.26
CA GLY A 139 6.75 15.25 1.19
C GLY A 139 5.23 15.14 1.10
N TRP A 140 4.68 14.95 -0.11
CA TRP A 140 3.28 14.53 -0.28
C TRP A 140 3.01 13.16 0.33
N THR A 141 3.95 12.22 0.19
CA THR A 141 3.87 10.90 0.81
C THR A 141 3.81 11.00 2.34
N LYS A 142 4.72 11.78 2.95
CA LYS A 142 4.70 12.09 4.39
C LYS A 142 3.43 12.83 4.82
N ARG A 143 2.92 13.75 4.01
CA ARG A 143 1.67 14.49 4.31
C ARG A 143 0.47 13.56 4.28
N CYS A 144 0.39 12.67 3.30
CA CYS A 144 -0.65 11.66 3.20
C CYS A 144 -0.65 10.75 4.42
N ASP A 145 0.51 10.22 4.81
CA ASP A 145 0.64 9.40 6.01
C ASP A 145 0.19 10.16 7.29
N ARG A 146 0.57 11.43 7.46
CA ARG A 146 0.08 12.27 8.58
C ARG A 146 -1.43 12.44 8.58
N VAL A 147 -2.06 12.51 7.41
CA VAL A 147 -3.53 12.60 7.30
C VAL A 147 -4.15 11.28 7.72
N TYR A 148 -3.60 10.14 7.27
CA TYR A 148 -4.11 8.81 7.58
C TYR A 148 -4.09 8.51 9.09
N LYS A 149 -3.01 8.88 9.78
CA LYS A 149 -2.85 8.66 11.22
C LYS A 149 -3.38 9.80 12.11
N ARG A 150 -4.20 10.71 11.56
CA ARG A 150 -4.65 11.91 12.28
C ARG A 150 -5.49 11.60 13.51
N CYS A 151 -6.29 10.53 13.46
CA CYS A 151 -7.03 10.07 14.63
C CYS A 151 -6.09 9.24 15.51
N THR A 152 -5.79 9.72 16.71
CA THR A 152 -4.86 9.06 17.65
C THR A 152 -5.58 8.25 18.73
N ASP A 153 -6.91 8.29 18.78
CA ASP A 153 -7.70 7.55 19.76
C ASP A 153 -7.66 6.03 19.51
N SER A 154 -6.86 5.34 20.32
CA SER A 154 -6.68 3.88 20.26
C SER A 154 -7.92 3.09 20.71
N ASN A 155 -8.89 3.75 21.36
CA ASN A 155 -10.12 3.14 21.86
C ASN A 155 -11.32 3.37 20.94
N SER A 156 -11.15 4.14 19.86
CA SER A 156 -12.20 4.37 18.86
C SER A 156 -12.82 3.05 18.38
N GLY A 157 -14.14 3.00 18.27
CA GLY A 157 -14.89 1.84 17.83
C GLY A 157 -14.66 1.45 16.36
N TYR A 158 -14.06 2.33 15.56
CA TYR A 158 -13.81 2.11 14.14
C TYR A 158 -12.34 2.21 13.76
N VAL A 159 -11.94 1.39 12.79
CA VAL A 159 -10.61 1.42 12.17
C VAL A 159 -10.72 1.41 10.65
N THR A 160 -9.64 1.82 9.98
CA THR A 160 -9.57 1.82 8.52
C THR A 160 -8.18 1.53 8.00
N MET A 161 -8.05 1.15 6.73
CA MET A 161 -6.78 0.93 6.04
C MET A 161 -6.72 1.79 4.77
N PRO A 162 -6.46 3.11 4.88
CA PRO A 162 -6.58 4.01 3.73
C PRO A 162 -5.53 3.77 2.63
N SER A 163 -4.41 3.13 2.98
CA SER A 163 -3.37 2.68 2.04
C SER A 163 -3.72 1.34 1.37
N GLY A 164 -4.76 0.64 1.84
CA GLY A 164 -5.26 -0.60 1.25
C GLY A 164 -5.99 -0.37 -0.08
N ARG A 165 -6.34 -1.49 -0.73
CA ARG A 165 -6.99 -1.54 -2.05
C ARG A 165 -8.32 -0.80 -2.09
N GLY A 166 -9.12 -0.89 -1.03
CA GLY A 166 -10.41 -0.23 -0.92
C GLY A 166 -10.34 1.20 -0.38
N HIS A 167 -9.15 1.66 0.02
CA HIS A 167 -8.97 2.96 0.67
C HIS A 167 -9.89 3.14 1.88
N PHE A 168 -10.03 4.38 2.36
CA PHE A 168 -10.67 4.68 3.63
C PHE A 168 -12.10 4.11 3.77
N PHE A 169 -12.99 4.42 2.83
CA PHE A 169 -14.42 4.14 2.99
C PHE A 169 -14.80 2.69 2.76
N ARG A 170 -14.16 2.01 1.79
CA ARG A 170 -14.42 0.59 1.53
C ARG A 170 -13.70 -0.29 2.53
N GLU A 171 -12.64 0.19 3.16
CA GLU A 171 -11.93 -0.51 4.23
C GLU A 171 -12.19 0.14 5.59
N LEU A 172 -13.45 0.54 5.85
CA LEU A 172 -13.89 0.99 7.16
C LEU A 172 -14.55 -0.17 7.93
N TYR A 173 -14.04 -0.48 9.11
CA TYR A 173 -14.49 -1.63 9.91
C TYR A 173 -14.76 -1.24 11.36
N GLU A 174 -15.61 -2.02 12.04
CA GLU A 174 -15.60 -2.01 13.50
C GLU A 174 -14.27 -2.58 13.99
N ARG A 175 -13.67 -1.96 15.02
CA ARG A 175 -12.36 -2.35 15.54
C ARG A 175 -12.28 -3.85 15.86
N LYS A 176 -13.31 -4.39 16.53
CA LYS A 176 -13.34 -5.80 16.94
C LYS A 176 -13.29 -6.78 15.77
N GLN A 177 -13.89 -6.44 14.63
CA GLN A 177 -13.92 -7.32 13.45
C GLN A 177 -12.52 -7.59 12.89
N ILE A 178 -11.63 -6.60 12.98
CA ILE A 178 -10.29 -6.65 12.41
C ILE A 178 -9.22 -6.99 13.46
N LEU A 179 -9.32 -6.44 14.68
CA LEU A 179 -8.26 -6.57 15.69
C LEU A 179 -8.45 -7.74 16.64
N GLN A 180 -9.66 -8.31 16.76
CA GLN A 180 -9.83 -9.54 17.51
C GLN A 180 -9.37 -10.71 16.64
N GLY A 181 -8.31 -11.39 17.06
CA GLY A 181 -7.74 -12.53 16.36
C GLY A 181 -8.42 -13.85 16.74
N VAL A 182 -8.64 -14.72 15.77
CA VAL A 182 -8.95 -16.14 15.99
C VAL A 182 -7.83 -17.01 15.41
N PRO A 183 -7.48 -18.13 16.05
CA PRO A 183 -6.48 -19.03 15.51
C PRO A 183 -7.03 -19.78 14.30
N MET A 184 -6.38 -19.66 13.15
CA MET A 184 -6.70 -20.41 11.94
C MET A 184 -5.52 -21.30 11.53
N ALA A 185 -5.82 -22.54 11.15
CA ALA A 185 -4.82 -23.46 10.63
C ALA A 185 -4.37 -23.02 9.24
N TYR A 186 -3.06 -23.00 9.03
CA TYR A 186 -2.43 -22.82 7.72
C TYR A 186 -1.19 -23.71 7.69
N GLU A 187 -1.19 -24.70 6.79
CA GLU A 187 -0.18 -25.76 6.73
C GLU A 187 0.00 -26.46 8.09
N ASP A 188 1.22 -26.48 8.62
CA ASP A 188 1.63 -27.13 9.88
C ASP A 188 1.40 -26.23 11.11
N ARG A 189 0.89 -25.00 10.93
CA ARG A 189 0.86 -23.97 11.97
C ARG A 189 -0.51 -23.35 12.15
N ARG A 190 -0.64 -22.60 13.24
CA ARG A 190 -1.80 -21.77 13.54
C ARG A 190 -1.40 -20.31 13.57
N TYR A 191 -2.13 -19.47 12.85
CA TYR A 191 -1.90 -18.05 12.79
C TYR A 191 -3.13 -17.27 13.27
N PRO A 192 -2.93 -16.11 13.93
CA PRO A 192 -4.03 -15.22 14.24
C PRO A 192 -4.51 -14.55 12.96
N VAL A 193 -5.81 -14.68 12.68
CA VAL A 193 -6.50 -13.97 11.59
C VAL A 193 -7.63 -13.12 12.16
N PRO A 194 -8.09 -12.06 11.46
CA PRO A 194 -9.27 -11.33 11.89
C PRO A 194 -10.45 -12.25 12.20
N SER A 195 -11.11 -12.05 13.33
CA SER A 195 -12.25 -12.88 13.76
C SER A 195 -13.38 -12.91 12.73
N ASP A 196 -13.56 -11.81 12.01
CA ASP A 196 -14.54 -11.67 10.93
C ASP A 196 -13.84 -11.64 9.55
N TYR A 197 -12.91 -12.58 9.33
CA TYR A 197 -12.14 -12.67 8.08
C TYR A 197 -13.04 -12.88 6.86
N ASP A 198 -14.18 -13.56 7.02
CA ASP A 198 -15.12 -13.82 5.92
C ASP A 198 -15.77 -12.53 5.42
N ALA A 199 -16.23 -11.64 6.32
CA ALA A 199 -16.74 -10.34 5.93
C ALA A 199 -15.65 -9.44 5.34
N TYR A 200 -14.43 -9.49 5.89
CA TYR A 200 -13.28 -8.75 5.37
C TYR A 200 -12.95 -9.16 3.91
N LEU A 201 -12.79 -10.47 3.66
CA LEU A 201 -12.46 -11.00 2.34
C LEU A 201 -13.62 -10.81 1.34
N THR A 202 -14.86 -11.02 1.78
CA THR A 202 -16.06 -10.80 0.94
C THR A 202 -16.17 -9.34 0.51
N ARG A 203 -15.87 -8.38 1.39
CA ARG A 203 -15.89 -6.95 1.04
C ARG A 203 -14.84 -6.56 0.00
N LEU A 204 -13.65 -7.16 0.07
CA LEU A 204 -12.55 -6.84 -0.83
C LEU A 204 -12.64 -7.56 -2.18
N TYR A 205 -13.04 -8.83 -2.18
CA TYR A 205 -12.92 -9.72 -3.33
C TYR A 205 -14.26 -10.26 -3.83
N GLY A 206 -15.37 -10.05 -3.12
CA GLY A 206 -16.66 -10.65 -3.46
C GLY A 206 -16.66 -12.15 -3.11
N ASN A 207 -17.00 -13.01 -4.07
CA ASN A 207 -16.93 -14.46 -3.90
C ASN A 207 -15.47 -14.95 -3.90
N TYR A 208 -14.72 -14.67 -2.84
CA TYR A 208 -13.27 -14.91 -2.74
C TYR A 208 -12.88 -16.39 -2.75
N ARG A 209 -13.85 -17.29 -2.59
CA ARG A 209 -13.64 -18.75 -2.64
C ARG A 209 -13.68 -19.32 -4.05
N GLU A 210 -14.09 -18.51 -5.03
CA GLU A 210 -14.11 -18.88 -6.43
C GLU A 210 -12.93 -18.22 -7.15
N ILE A 211 -12.13 -19.04 -7.84
CA ILE A 211 -11.00 -18.53 -8.62
C ILE A 211 -11.57 -17.74 -9.81
N PRO A 212 -11.20 -16.47 -10.00
CA PRO A 212 -11.73 -15.69 -11.10
C PRO A 212 -11.31 -16.28 -12.47
N PRO A 213 -12.13 -16.11 -13.52
CA PRO A 213 -11.76 -16.45 -14.90
C PRO A 213 -10.42 -15.82 -15.30
N GLU A 214 -9.65 -16.48 -16.19
CA GLU A 214 -8.28 -16.07 -16.52
C GLU A 214 -8.16 -14.61 -16.99
N ASN A 215 -9.12 -14.14 -17.77
CA ASN A 215 -9.17 -12.75 -18.26
C ASN A 215 -9.49 -11.71 -17.17
N LYS A 216 -9.89 -12.14 -15.97
CA LYS A 216 -10.16 -11.31 -14.79
C LYS A 216 -9.10 -11.46 -13.70
N ARG A 217 -8.09 -12.30 -13.89
CA ARG A 217 -6.98 -12.48 -12.94
C ARG A 217 -6.02 -11.29 -13.07
N GLU A 218 -5.79 -10.60 -11.96
CA GLU A 218 -4.82 -9.51 -11.91
C GLU A 218 -3.39 -10.03 -12.07
N LYS A 219 -2.55 -9.26 -12.79
CA LYS A 219 -1.14 -9.57 -12.99
C LYS A 219 -0.29 -8.48 -12.35
N HIS A 220 0.66 -8.88 -11.51
CA HIS A 220 1.70 -7.97 -11.03
C HIS A 220 2.84 -7.92 -12.05
N ILE A 221 3.25 -6.71 -12.42
CA ILE A 221 4.35 -6.49 -13.36
C ILE A 221 5.65 -6.37 -12.56
N PHE A 222 6.57 -7.28 -12.82
CA PHE A 222 7.94 -7.25 -12.30
C PHE A 222 8.92 -6.95 -13.42
N PHE A 223 9.96 -6.18 -13.12
CA PHE A 223 11.00 -5.80 -14.06
C PHE A 223 12.26 -6.65 -13.87
N ALA A 224 12.96 -6.91 -14.97
CA ALA A 224 14.24 -7.62 -14.94
C ALA A 224 15.36 -6.77 -14.27
N PRO A 225 16.36 -7.41 -13.63
CA PRO A 225 16.41 -8.84 -13.36
C PRO A 225 15.42 -9.24 -12.25
N PHE A 226 14.77 -10.39 -12.40
CA PHE A 226 13.93 -11.00 -11.37
C PHE A 226 14.69 -12.16 -10.73
N CYS A 227 14.95 -12.09 -9.43
CA CYS A 227 15.72 -13.09 -8.70
C CYS A 227 15.11 -13.34 -7.31
N LEU A 228 14.89 -14.61 -6.97
CA LEU A 228 14.38 -15.04 -5.65
C LEU A 228 15.38 -15.89 -4.86
N GLN A 229 16.49 -16.29 -5.46
CA GLN A 229 17.54 -17.06 -4.82
C GLN A 229 18.69 -16.13 -4.49
N ASP A 230 19.22 -16.21 -3.27
CA ASP A 230 20.51 -15.60 -2.96
C ASP A 230 21.56 -16.36 -3.78
N GLU A 231 22.16 -15.74 -4.81
CA GLU A 231 23.29 -16.34 -5.52
C GLU A 231 24.53 -16.49 -4.62
N THR A 232 24.48 -15.95 -3.40
CA THR A 232 25.46 -16.18 -2.33
C THR A 232 25.02 -17.33 -1.42
N LYS A 233 25.28 -18.56 -1.86
CA LYS A 233 25.64 -19.66 -0.96
C LYS A 233 27.13 -19.90 -1.00
#